data_AF-A0A9D5HYS1-F1
#
_entry.id   AF-A0A9D5HYS1-F1
#
_cell.length_a   1.000
_cell.length_b   1.000
_cell.length_c   1.000
_cell.angle_alpha   90.00
_cell.angle_beta   90.00
_cell.angle_gamma   90.00
#
_symmetry.space_group_name_H-M   'P 1'
#
loop_
_entity.id
_entity.type
_entity.pdbx_description
1 polymer ?
#
loop_
_entity_poly.entity_id
_entity_poly.type
_entity_poly.pdbx_seq_one_letter_code
_entity_poly.pdbx_strand_id
1 'polypeptide(L)' 'MKFEVIAFWSDKDKEGMVCVKKNGSIIDSELTPKMNESEFLVWRKVKSLAFLHKYNLMGVNPVLVK' A
#
# COMPACT_ATOMS: atom_id res chain seq x y z
N MET A 1 -3.72 -1.90 -19.38
CA MET A 1 -4.26 -2.30 -18.05
C MET A 1 -3.72 -1.32 -17.02
N LYS A 2 -4.58 -0.76 -16.17
CA LYS A 2 -4.15 0.20 -15.13
C LYS A 2 -3.99 -0.53 -13.80
N PHE A 3 -2.77 -0.54 -13.29
CA PHE A 3 -2.48 -0.98 -11.94
C PHE A 3 -2.14 0.22 -11.08
N GLU A 4 -2.55 0.17 -9.83
CA GLU A 4 -2.30 1.24 -8.85
C GLU A 4 -1.95 0.60 -7.51
N VAL A 5 -0.97 1.17 -6.82
CA VAL A 5 -0.66 0.81 -5.44
C VAL A 5 -1.20 1.90 -4.55
N ILE A 6 -2.02 1.52 -3.58
CA ILE A 6 -2.64 2.44 -2.62
C ILE A 6 -2.34 2.02 -1.20
N ALA A 7 -2.33 2.98 -0.28
CA ALA A 7 -2.15 2.72 1.14
C ALA A 7 -3.25 3.40 1.95
N PHE A 8 -3.69 2.76 3.04
CA PHE A 8 -4.69 3.25 3.99
C PHE A 8 -4.14 3.21 5.41
N TRP A 9 -4.56 4.14 6.27
CA TRP A 9 -4.14 4.25 7.66
C TRP A 9 -5.33 4.51 8.59
N SER A 10 -5.41 3.81 9.72
CA SER A 10 -6.36 4.05 10.81
C SER A 10 -5.63 4.45 12.08
N ASP A 11 -5.74 5.72 12.46
CA ASP A 11 -5.17 6.23 13.72
C ASP A 11 -5.84 5.64 14.96
N LYS A 12 -7.10 5.24 14.85
CA LYS A 12 -7.90 4.66 15.94
C LYS A 12 -7.39 3.27 16.30
N ASP A 13 -7.15 2.45 15.29
CA ASP A 13 -6.80 1.04 15.47
C ASP A 13 -5.28 0.82 15.47
N LYS A 14 -4.51 1.86 15.09
CA LYS A 14 -3.04 1.82 14.94
C LYS A 14 -2.62 0.75 13.93
N GLU A 15 -3.37 0.71 12.84
CA GLU A 15 -3.25 -0.27 11.76
C GLU A 15 -3.31 0.44 10.40
N GLY A 16 -2.63 -0.12 9.41
CA GLY A 16 -2.68 0.32 8.03
C GLY A 16 -2.66 -0.85 7.08
N MET A 17 -2.83 -0.55 5.80
CA MET A 17 -2.85 -1.56 4.74
C MET A 17 -2.28 -0.96 3.45
N VAL A 18 -1.54 -1.75 2.69
CA VAL A 18 -1.16 -1.43 1.31
C VAL A 18 -1.85 -2.42 0.37
N CYS A 19 -2.46 -1.92 -0.70
CA CYS A 19 -3.21 -2.72 -1.67
C CYS A 19 -2.73 -2.47 -3.10
N VAL A 20 -2.92 -3.48 -3.95
CA VAL A 20 -2.80 -3.36 -5.41
C VAL A 20 -4.18 -3.39 -6.03
N LYS A 21 -4.51 -2.36 -6.80
CA LYS A 21 -5.70 -2.30 -7.64
C LYS A 21 -5.37 -2.65 -9.08
N LYS A 22 -6.27 -3.37 -9.75
CA LYS A 22 -6.25 -3.62 -11.19
C LYS A 22 -7.63 -3.28 -11.75
N ASN A 23 -7.69 -2.25 -12.58
CA ASN A 23 -8.95 -1.75 -13.16
C ASN A 23 -10.03 -1.45 -12.10
N GLY A 24 -9.65 -0.85 -10.97
CA GLY A 24 -10.56 -0.45 -9.89
C GLY A 24 -10.77 -1.50 -8.79
N SER A 25 -10.49 -2.78 -9.06
CA SER A 25 -10.64 -3.87 -8.09
C SER A 25 -9.35 -4.15 -7.35
N ILE A 26 -9.41 -4.37 -6.04
CA ILE A 26 -8.27 -4.83 -5.24
C ILE A 26 -7.98 -6.29 -5.60
N ILE A 27 -6.72 -6.59 -5.94
CA ILE A 27 -6.26 -7.93 -6.31
C ILE A 27 -5.23 -8.50 -5.34
N ASP A 28 -4.64 -7.66 -4.49
CA ASP A 28 -3.67 -8.05 -3.47
C ASP A 28 -3.62 -6.97 -2.36
N SER A 29 -3.29 -7.38 -1.15
CA SER A 29 -3.21 -6.49 0.01
C SER A 29 -2.38 -7.07 1.13
N GLU A 30 -1.70 -6.20 1.87
CA GLU A 30 -0.99 -6.56 3.10
C GLU A 30 -1.35 -5.59 4.22
N LEU A 31 -1.73 -6.14 5.37
CA LEU A 31 -2.06 -5.40 6.59
C LEU A 31 -0.79 -5.21 7.43
N THR A 32 -0.68 -4.07 8.10
CA THR A 32 0.45 -3.79 8.97
C THR A 32 0.29 -4.54 10.29
N PRO A 33 1.40 -4.93 10.96
CA PRO A 33 1.34 -5.12 12.41
C PRO A 33 0.96 -3.80 13.10
N LYS A 34 0.59 -3.86 14.39
CA LYS A 34 0.32 -2.65 15.18
C LYS A 34 1.55 -1.76 15.23
N MET A 35 1.40 -0.52 14.80
CA MET A 35 2.49 0.46 14.74
C MET A 35 1.92 1.89 14.83
N ASN A 36 2.77 2.91 14.91
CA ASN A 36 2.33 4.30 14.83
C ASN A 36 2.34 4.83 13.39
N GLU A 37 1.80 6.04 13.15
CA GLU A 37 1.73 6.61 11.79
C GLU A 37 3.12 6.79 11.16
N SER A 38 4.14 7.19 11.95
CA SER A 38 5.50 7.39 11.43
C SER A 38 6.16 6.08 10.99
N GLU A 39 5.98 5.01 11.78
CA GLU A 39 6.40 3.66 11.41
C GLU A 39 5.66 3.18 10.15
N PHE A 40 4.36 3.47 10.05
CA PHE A 40 3.56 3.17 8.87
C PHE A 40 4.06 3.87 7.60
N LEU A 41 4.49 5.13 7.69
CA LEU A 41 5.07 5.87 6.55
C LEU A 41 6.31 5.18 5.97
N VAL A 42 7.12 4.52 6.81
CA VAL A 42 8.29 3.75 6.37
C VAL A 42 7.85 2.39 5.84
N TRP A 43 7.00 1.68 6.60
CA TRP A 43 6.50 0.37 6.23
C TRP A 43 5.80 0.38 4.87
N ARG A 44 4.91 1.35 4.63
CA ARG A 44 4.17 1.45 3.37
C ARG A 44 5.09 1.64 2.17
N LYS A 45 6.20 2.39 2.31
CA LYS A 45 7.16 2.59 1.21
C LYS A 45 7.79 1.25 0.79
N VAL A 46 8.25 0.48 1.78
CA VAL A 46 8.87 -0.84 1.54
C VAL A 46 7.86 -1.79 0.89
N LYS A 47 6.63 -1.84 1.42
CA LYS A 47 5.58 -2.75 0.90
C LYS A 47 5.04 -2.33 -0.46
N SER A 48 4.88 -1.03 -0.69
CA SER A 48 4.54 -0.52 -2.03
C SER A 48 5.60 -0.90 -3.05
N LEU A 49 6.89 -0.76 -2.74
CA LEU A 49 7.97 -1.17 -3.64
C LEU A 49 7.94 -2.69 -3.91
N ALA A 50 7.70 -3.51 -2.87
CA ALA A 50 7.56 -4.95 -3.04
C ALA A 50 6.41 -5.31 -3.99
N PHE A 51 5.26 -4.64 -3.87
CA PHE A 51 4.14 -4.83 -4.80
C PHE A 51 4.47 -4.34 -6.22
N LEU A 52 5.12 -3.19 -6.36
CA LEU A 52 5.53 -2.68 -7.67
C LEU A 52 6.45 -3.69 -8.38
N HIS A 53 7.38 -4.31 -7.66
CA HIS A 53 8.25 -5.34 -8.21
C HIS A 53 7.48 -6.64 -8.54
N LYS A 54 6.66 -7.14 -7.61
CA LYS A 54 5.86 -8.37 -7.76
C LYS A 54 4.94 -8.32 -9.00
N TYR A 55 4.36 -7.16 -9.28
CA TYR A 55 3.43 -6.95 -10.38
C TYR A 55 4.08 -6.32 -11.63
N ASN A 56 5.41 -6.17 -11.65
CA ASN A 56 6.17 -5.54 -12.74
C ASN A 56 5.62 -4.14 -13.14
N LEU A 57 5.32 -3.31 -12.14
CA LEU A 57 4.71 -1.97 -12.27
C LEU A 57 5.75 -0.85 -12.27
N MET A 58 6.93 -1.11 -12.85
CA MET A 58 8.04 -0.15 -12.89
C MET A 58 7.55 1.19 -13.48
N GLY A 59 7.54 2.26 -12.67
CA GLY A 59 7.06 3.60 -13.04
C GLY A 59 5.73 4.04 -12.42
N VAL A 60 5.05 3.22 -11.61
CA VAL A 60 3.84 3.61 -10.87
C VAL A 60 4.21 4.15 -9.48
N ASN A 61 3.82 5.39 -9.17
CA ASN A 61 3.99 5.95 -7.83
C ASN A 61 2.85 5.48 -6.91
N PRO A 62 3.15 4.99 -5.70
CA PRO A 62 2.12 4.63 -4.74
C PRO A 62 1.39 5.88 -4.24
N VAL A 63 0.07 5.82 -4.21
CA VAL A 63 -0.79 6.90 -3.74
C VAL A 63 -1.22 6.61 -2.31
N LEU A 64 -1.01 7.57 -1.41
CA LEU A 64 -1.58 7.48 -0.07
C LEU A 64 -3.05 7.93 -0.12
N VAL A 65 -3.94 7.11 0.41
CA VAL A 65 -5.31 7.49 0.74
C VAL A 65 -5.38 7.68 2.25
N LYS A 66 -5.72 8.89 2.71
CA LYS A 66 -6.03 9.17 4.11
C LYS A 66 -7.50 8.89 4.38
#